data_AF-I0Z7T4-F1
#
_entry.id   AF-I0Z7T4-F1
#
_cell.length_a   1.000
_cell.length_b   1.000
_cell.length_c   1.000
_cell.angle_alpha   90.00
_cell.angle_beta   90.00
_cell.angle_gamma   90.00
#
_symmetry.space_group_name_H-M   'P 1'
#
loop_
_entity.id
_entity.type
_entity.pdbx_description
1 polymer ?
#
loop_
_entity_poly.entity_id
_entity_poly.type
_entity_poly.pdbx_seq_one_letter_code
_entity_poly.pdbx_strand_id
1 'polypeptide(L)'
;MAKEAPILGKKGISEAQKRTNNVRAILTIILMVTFFGSMIASVTSIADFLEHHPELRFLFPLLGAGSVLLIIPLGVYLTNQGDFPDVNPIIPSHYFRLARRCFVAMVENDGKVSGKDL
;
A
#
# COMPACT_ATOMS: atom_id res chain seq x y z
N MET A 1 -36.88 -8.43 -28.97
CA MET A 1 -37.21 -8.06 -27.57
C MET A 1 -35.93 -7.58 -26.90
N ALA A 2 -35.71 -6.27 -26.82
CA ALA A 2 -34.59 -5.69 -26.11
C ALA A 2 -34.94 -5.63 -24.62
N LYS A 3 -34.13 -6.29 -23.78
CA LYS A 3 -34.29 -6.29 -22.32
C LYS A 3 -33.74 -4.96 -21.82
N GLU A 4 -34.62 -4.05 -21.40
CA GLU A 4 -34.20 -2.76 -20.82
C GLU A 4 -33.29 -3.02 -19.62
N ALA A 5 -32.06 -2.50 -19.70
CA ALA A 5 -31.12 -2.59 -18.59
C ALA A 5 -31.67 -1.76 -17.42
N PRO A 6 -31.73 -2.31 -16.19
CA PRO A 6 -32.24 -1.58 -15.05
C PRO A 6 -31.35 -0.37 -14.79
N ILE A 7 -31.95 0.82 -14.88
CA ILE A 7 -31.31 2.09 -14.54
C ILE A 7 -31.04 2.05 -13.03
N LEU A 8 -29.83 1.64 -12.66
CA LEU A 8 -29.33 1.69 -11.29
C LEU A 8 -29.36 3.16 -10.85
N GLY A 9 -30.38 3.52 -10.07
CA GLY A 9 -30.53 4.87 -9.54
C GLY A 9 -29.27 5.30 -8.78
N LYS A 10 -29.01 6.61 -8.72
CA LYS A 10 -27.80 7.21 -8.08
C LYS A 10 -27.48 6.62 -6.70
N LYS A 11 -28.49 6.17 -5.95
CA LYS A 11 -28.34 5.48 -4.65
C LYS A 11 -27.65 4.11 -4.74
N GLY A 12 -27.93 3.31 -5.77
CA GLY A 12 -27.31 1.99 -5.98
C GLY A 12 -25.84 2.08 -6.38
N ILE A 13 -25.47 3.09 -7.17
CA ILE A 13 -24.08 3.35 -7.57
C ILE A 13 -23.23 3.75 -6.35
N SER A 14 -23.78 4.56 -5.45
CA SER A 14 -23.11 5.00 -4.21
C SER A 14 -22.81 3.83 -3.25
N GLU A 15 -23.75 2.90 -3.07
CA GLU A 15 -23.56 1.74 -2.19
C GLU A 15 -22.53 0.74 -2.74
N ALA A 16 -22.54 0.51 -4.07
CA ALA A 16 -21.57 -0.35 -4.73
C ALA A 16 -20.14 0.21 -4.57
N GLN A 17 -19.95 1.51 -4.77
CA GLN A 17 -18.64 2.16 -4.61
C GLN A 17 -18.15 2.13 -3.16
N LYS A 18 -19.05 2.39 -2.20
CA LYS A 18 -18.73 2.29 -0.76
C LYS A 18 -18.26 0.89 -0.38
N ARG A 19 -18.91 -0.16 -0.90
CA ARG A 19 -18.54 -1.55 -0.62
C ARG A 19 -17.14 -1.89 -1.15
N THR A 20 -16.81 -1.47 -2.36
CA THR A 20 -15.48 -1.66 -2.96
C THR A 20 -14.38 -0.95 -2.16
N ASN A 21 -14.65 0.29 -1.71
CA ASN A 21 -13.71 1.04 -0.88
C ASN A 21 -13.46 0.37 0.48
N ASN A 22 -14.51 -0.17 1.11
CA ASN A 22 -14.37 -0.92 2.37
C ASN A 22 -13.50 -2.18 2.19
N VAL A 23 -13.70 -2.93 1.10
CA VAL A 23 -12.89 -4.11 0.81
C VAL A 23 -11.41 -3.73 0.62
N ARG A 24 -11.14 -2.66 -0.14
CA ARG A 24 -9.76 -2.16 -0.34
C ARG A 24 -9.09 -1.72 0.96
N ALA A 25 -9.83 -1.03 1.83
CA ALA A 25 -9.35 -0.62 3.14
C ALA A 25 -9.00 -1.85 4.02
N ILE A 26 -9.87 -2.85 4.06
CA ILE A 26 -9.63 -4.10 4.80
C ILE A 26 -8.39 -4.82 4.26
N LEU A 27 -8.24 -4.95 2.94
CA LEU A 27 -7.07 -5.56 2.33
C LEU A 27 -5.78 -4.81 2.68
N THR A 28 -5.83 -3.48 2.70
CA THR A 28 -4.69 -2.65 3.10
C THR A 28 -4.33 -2.86 4.56
N ILE A 29 -5.32 -2.95 5.46
CA ILE A 29 -5.09 -3.24 6.88
C ILE A 29 -4.46 -4.64 7.04
N ILE A 30 -4.98 -5.66 6.37
CA ILE A 30 -4.44 -7.03 6.41
C ILE A 30 -2.99 -7.04 5.93
N LEU A 31 -2.70 -6.32 4.83
CA LEU A 31 -1.34 -6.17 4.31
C LEU A 31 -0.40 -5.56 5.36
N MET A 32 -0.81 -4.45 5.97
CA MET A 32 -0.01 -3.77 7.00
C MET A 32 0.24 -4.68 8.21
N VAL A 33 -0.81 -5.30 8.75
CA VAL A 33 -0.69 -6.20 9.91
C VAL A 33 0.23 -7.38 9.60
N THR A 34 0.06 -8.01 8.44
CA THR A 34 0.90 -9.14 8.02
C THR A 34 2.36 -8.70 7.85
N PHE A 35 2.59 -7.54 7.24
CA PHE A 35 3.92 -6.98 7.06
C PHE A 35 4.61 -6.70 8.39
N PHE A 36 3.97 -5.98 9.31
CA PHE A 36 4.54 -5.68 10.62
C PHE A 36 4.74 -6.95 11.46
N GLY A 37 3.80 -7.90 11.42
CA GLY A 37 3.94 -9.20 12.07
C GLY A 37 5.15 -9.97 11.55
N SER A 38 5.36 -10.00 10.22
CA SER A 38 6.51 -10.64 9.59
C SER A 38 7.83 -9.96 9.96
N MET A 39 7.83 -8.63 10.09
CA MET A 39 9.01 -7.88 10.54
C MET A 39 9.38 -8.27 11.97
N ILE A 40 8.43 -8.29 12.90
CA ILE A 40 8.67 -8.70 14.30
C ILE A 40 9.20 -10.13 14.34
N ALA A 41 8.57 -11.06 13.63
CA ALA A 41 9.02 -12.44 13.56
C ALA A 41 10.45 -12.56 13.01
N SER A 42 10.79 -11.76 11.99
CA SER A 42 12.15 -11.71 11.42
C SER A 42 13.16 -11.14 12.41
N VAL A 43 12.81 -10.11 13.19
CA VAL A 43 13.70 -9.61 14.25
C VAL A 43 13.97 -10.69 15.28
N THR A 44 12.93 -11.41 15.72
CA THR A 44 13.08 -12.46 16.73
C THR A 44 13.87 -13.66 16.24
N SER A 45 13.80 -14.01 14.95
CA SER A 45 14.57 -15.12 14.40
C SER A 45 16.02 -14.78 14.11
N ILE A 46 16.33 -13.51 13.87
CA ILE A 46 17.68 -13.03 13.54
C ILE A 46 18.46 -12.61 14.80
N ALA A 47 17.82 -12.53 15.96
CA ALA A 47 18.44 -12.13 17.22
C ALA A 47 19.71 -12.95 17.53
N ASP A 48 19.64 -14.29 17.45
CA ASP A 48 20.77 -15.19 17.70
C ASP A 48 21.92 -15.00 16.70
N PHE A 49 21.60 -14.63 15.46
CA PHE A 49 22.59 -14.35 14.42
C PHE A 49 23.32 -13.01 14.69
N LEU A 50 22.61 -12.01 15.21
CA LEU A 50 23.17 -10.69 15.57
C LEU A 50 24.01 -10.71 16.85
N GLU A 51 23.96 -11.78 17.65
CA GLU A 51 24.91 -11.99 18.74
C GLU A 51 26.29 -12.35 18.22
N HIS A 52 26.36 -13.16 17.16
CA HIS A 52 27.61 -13.59 16.53
C HIS A 52 28.19 -12.54 15.56
N HIS A 53 27.34 -11.65 15.04
CA HIS A 53 27.71 -10.58 14.10
C HIS A 53 27.21 -9.20 14.55
N PRO A 54 27.77 -8.63 15.64
CA PRO A 54 27.31 -7.36 16.20
C PRO A 54 27.46 -6.17 15.23
N GLU A 55 28.40 -6.25 14.29
CA GLU A 55 28.59 -5.26 13.23
C GLU A 55 27.35 -5.11 12.36
N LEU A 56 26.48 -6.11 12.24
CA LEU A 56 25.28 -6.01 11.39
C LEU A 56 24.12 -5.27 12.06
N ARG A 57 24.23 -4.94 13.35
CA ARG A 57 23.13 -4.29 14.10
C ARG A 57 22.74 -2.93 13.54
N PHE A 58 23.68 -2.18 12.94
CA PHE A 58 23.37 -0.88 12.33
C PHE A 58 22.56 -0.99 11.04
N LEU A 59 22.63 -2.14 10.33
CA LEU A 59 21.84 -2.36 9.11
C LEU A 59 20.36 -2.55 9.44
N PHE A 60 20.05 -3.04 10.63
CA PHE A 60 18.69 -3.35 11.04
C PHE A 60 17.72 -2.15 10.99
N PRO A 61 18.04 -0.98 11.59
CA PRO A 61 17.19 0.21 11.46
C PRO A 61 17.11 0.72 10.01
N LEU A 62 18.18 0.58 9.21
CA LEU A 62 18.16 0.98 7.80
C LEU A 62 17.23 0.08 6.97
N LEU A 63 17.31 -1.23 7.17
CA LEU A 63 16.43 -2.20 6.51
C LEU A 63 14.98 -2.03 6.96
N GLY A 64 14.74 -1.76 8.24
CA GLY A 64 13.41 -1.48 8.77
C GLY A 64 12.80 -0.19 8.21
N ALA A 65 13.59 0.89 8.13
CA ALA A 65 13.16 2.12 7.49
C ALA A 65 12.87 1.90 5.99
N GLY A 66 13.77 1.20 5.29
CA GLY A 66 13.62 0.86 3.88
C GLY A 66 12.37 0.02 3.62
N SER A 67 12.09 -0.98 4.45
CA SER A 67 10.93 -1.84 4.28
C SER A 67 9.61 -1.08 4.52
N VAL A 68 9.56 -0.16 5.50
CA VAL A 68 8.42 0.74 5.71
C VAL A 68 8.23 1.67 4.52
N LEU A 69 9.31 2.24 3.98
CA LEU A 69 9.21 3.05 2.75
C LEU A 69 8.67 2.23 1.58
N LEU A 70 8.95 0.93 1.51
CA LEU A 70 8.44 0.08 0.44
C LEU A 70 6.94 -0.27 0.58
N ILE A 71 6.41 -0.37 1.81
CA ILE A 71 5.01 -0.74 2.01
C ILE A 71 4.03 0.42 1.79
N ILE A 72 4.48 1.65 2.02
CA ILE A 72 3.63 2.86 1.91
C ILE A 72 3.02 3.02 0.50
N PRO A 73 3.78 2.99 -0.61
CA PRO A 73 3.22 3.09 -1.96
C PRO A 73 2.23 1.96 -2.29
N LEU A 74 2.43 0.76 -1.74
CA LEU A 74 1.50 -0.36 -1.94
C LEU A 74 0.16 -0.11 -1.25
N GLY A 75 0.18 0.42 -0.03
CA GLY A 75 -1.04 0.82 0.67
C GLY A 75 -1.81 1.92 -0.05
N VAL A 76 -1.08 2.92 -0.57
CA VAL A 76 -1.67 4.00 -1.38
C VAL A 76 -2.28 3.46 -2.68
N TYR A 77 -1.59 2.54 -3.37
CA TYR A 77 -2.12 1.91 -4.57
C TYR A 77 -3.38 1.06 -4.30
N LEU A 78 -3.41 0.28 -3.21
CA LEU A 78 -4.59 -0.54 -2.89
C LEU A 78 -5.81 0.31 -2.54
N THR A 79 -5.61 1.42 -1.84
CA THR A 79 -6.69 2.35 -1.48
C THR A 79 -7.15 3.20 -2.67
N ASN A 80 -6.24 3.60 -3.55
CA ASN A 80 -6.49 4.51 -4.67
C ASN A 80 -6.26 3.85 -6.05
N GLN A 81 -6.57 2.57 -6.18
CA GLN A 81 -6.30 1.80 -7.41
C GLN A 81 -6.94 2.43 -8.68
N GLY A 82 -8.06 3.16 -8.50
CA GLY A 82 -8.74 3.85 -9.61
C GLY A 82 -7.89 4.95 -10.26
N ASP A 83 -6.96 5.54 -9.51
CA ASP A 83 -6.09 6.62 -9.98
C ASP A 83 -4.84 6.07 -10.71
N PHE A 84 -4.66 4.74 -10.72
CA PHE A 84 -3.51 4.06 -11.31
C PHE A 84 -3.89 2.92 -12.28
N PRO A 85 -4.70 3.17 -13.33
CA PRO A 85 -5.18 2.12 -14.23
C PRO A 85 -4.06 1.38 -14.98
N ASP A 86 -2.95 2.07 -15.27
CA ASP A 86 -1.82 1.55 -16.06
C ASP A 86 -0.59 1.17 -15.21
N VAL A 87 -0.77 1.04 -13.89
CA VAL A 87 0.32 0.70 -12.96
C VAL A 87 0.11 -0.71 -12.45
N ASN A 88 1.17 -1.51 -12.52
CA ASN A 88 1.20 -2.83 -11.91
C ASN A 88 2.34 -2.83 -10.89
N PRO A 89 2.06 -2.83 -9.58
CA PRO A 89 3.10 -2.72 -8.55
C PRO A 89 4.04 -3.92 -8.48
N ILE A 90 3.72 -5.03 -9.15
CA ILE A 90 4.60 -6.21 -9.25
C ILE A 90 5.78 -5.93 -10.18
N ILE A 91 5.60 -5.05 -11.18
CA ILE A 91 6.64 -4.68 -12.14
C ILE A 91 7.52 -3.61 -11.50
N PRO A 92 8.84 -3.82 -11.35
CA PRO A 92 9.72 -2.87 -10.65
C PRO A 92 9.67 -1.45 -11.21
N SER A 93 9.68 -1.28 -12.53
CA SER A 93 9.61 0.05 -13.16
C SER A 93 8.30 0.79 -12.85
N HIS A 94 7.17 0.07 -12.81
CA HIS A 94 5.87 0.62 -12.47
C HIS A 94 5.80 0.96 -10.98
N TYR A 95 6.40 0.10 -10.14
CA TYR A 95 6.53 0.35 -8.72
C TYR A 95 7.34 1.63 -8.42
N PHE A 96 8.50 1.82 -9.07
CA PHE A 96 9.28 3.05 -8.89
C PHE A 96 8.52 4.30 -9.29
N ARG A 97 7.75 4.23 -10.38
CA ARG A 97 6.87 5.34 -10.80
C ARG A 97 5.78 5.63 -9.77
N LEU A 98 5.15 4.58 -9.23
CA LEU A 98 4.15 4.68 -8.15
C LEU A 98 4.77 5.29 -6.89
N ALA A 99 5.89 4.75 -6.43
CA ALA A 99 6.58 5.21 -5.23
C ALA A 99 6.98 6.68 -5.36
N ARG A 100 7.54 7.08 -6.50
CA ARG A 100 7.88 8.49 -6.76
C ARG A 100 6.67 9.40 -6.64
N ARG A 101 5.55 9.07 -7.30
CA ARG A 101 4.31 9.88 -7.22
C ARG A 101 3.77 9.94 -5.79
N CYS A 102 3.72 8.80 -5.12
CA CYS A 102 3.27 8.70 -3.73
C CYS A 102 4.10 9.59 -2.81
N PHE A 103 5.43 9.54 -2.90
CA PHE A 103 6.30 10.34 -2.03
C PHE A 103 6.31 11.82 -2.39
N VAL A 104 6.22 12.17 -3.68
CA VAL A 104 6.06 13.57 -4.10
C VAL A 104 4.76 14.14 -3.54
N ALA A 105 3.63 13.46 -3.74
CA ALA A 105 2.33 13.87 -3.21
C ALA A 105 2.37 13.99 -1.67
N MET A 106 3.05 13.07 -0.99
CA MET A 106 3.19 13.10 0.46
C MET A 106 4.01 14.29 0.97
N VAL A 107 5.08 14.66 0.27
CA VAL A 107 5.89 15.83 0.61
C VAL A 107 5.11 17.12 0.32
N GLU A 108 4.36 17.17 -0.77
CA GLU A 108 3.57 18.36 -1.17
C GLU A 108 2.35 18.59 -0.27
N ASN A 109 1.82 17.55 0.37
CA ASN A 109 0.60 17.60 1.17
C ASN A 109 0.81 17.33 2.68
N ASP A 110 1.97 17.72 3.24
CA ASP A 110 2.29 17.60 4.67
C ASP A 110 2.07 16.18 5.24
N GLY A 111 2.49 15.16 4.48
CA GLY A 111 2.35 13.75 4.87
C GLY A 111 1.00 13.14 4.50
N LYS A 112 0.06 13.90 3.94
CA LYS A 112 -1.25 13.38 3.49
C LYS A 112 -1.18 12.96 2.04
N VAL A 113 -2.01 11.99 1.66
CA VAL A 113 -2.14 11.55 0.27
C VAL A 113 -3.63 11.47 -0.04
N SER A 114 -4.08 12.27 -1.01
CA SER A 114 -5.43 12.23 -1.54
C SER A 114 -5.41 11.65 -2.95
N GLY A 115 -6.46 10.95 -3.37
CA GLY A 115 -6.57 10.42 -4.74
C GLY A 115 -6.46 11.49 -5.83
N LYS A 116 -6.76 12.76 -5.52
CA LYS A 116 -6.62 13.88 -6.45
C LYS A 116 -5.18 14.28 -6.75
N ASP A 117 -4.24 13.87 -5.89
CA ASP A 117 -2.84 14.28 -5.92
C ASP A 117 -1.93 13.17 -6.49
N LEU A 118 -2.50 12.07 -7.00
CA LEU A 118 -1.81 10.82 -7.41
C LEU A 118 -1.79 10.56 -8.93
#